data_AF-A0A942HCH7-F1
#
_entry.id   AF-A0A942HCH7-F1
#
_cell.length_a   1.000
_cell.length_b   1.000
_cell.length_c   1.000
_cell.angle_alpha   90.00
_cell.angle_beta   90.00
_cell.angle_gamma   90.00
#
_symmetry.space_group_name_H-M   'P 1'
#
loop_
_entity.id
_entity.type
_entity.pdbx_description
1 polymer ?
#
loop_
_entity_poly.entity_id
_entity_poly.type
_entity_poly.pdbx_seq_one_letter_code
_entity_poly.pdbx_strand_id
1 'polypeptide(L)' 'MPSTVIAAMRYDEVGRVLTITFRDGRGTYRYFDVPPAEWAAFQTAFSKGTYLNEMFKPKGYRYEKVSYIPRAA' A
#
# COMPACT_ATOMS: atom_id res chain seq x y z
N MET A 1 12.05 -10.91 -6.88
CA MET A 1 11.11 -11.80 -6.18
C MET A 1 9.71 -11.21 -6.27
N PRO A 2 8.69 -11.95 -6.76
CA PRO A 2 7.31 -11.51 -6.60
C PRO A 2 7.01 -11.39 -5.11
N SER A 3 6.46 -10.27 -4.67
CA SER A 3 6.06 -10.14 -3.26
C SER A 3 4.95 -11.15 -2.98
N THR A 4 5.25 -12.12 -2.14
CA THR A 4 4.35 -13.24 -1.76
C THR A 4 3.14 -12.78 -0.97
N VAL A 5 3.12 -11.53 -0.50
CA VAL A 5 2.11 -11.01 0.43
C VAL A 5 1.23 -9.92 -0.20
N ILE A 6 1.73 -9.20 -1.20
CA ILE A 6 1.03 -8.07 -1.85
C ILE A 6 0.52 -8.52 -3.21
N ALA A 7 -0.78 -8.38 -3.43
CA ALA A 7 -1.46 -8.69 -4.68
C ALA A 7 -1.39 -7.50 -5.64
N ALA A 8 -1.70 -6.29 -5.15
CA ALA A 8 -1.70 -5.06 -5.93
C ALA A 8 -1.42 -3.85 -5.05
N MET A 9 -0.94 -2.77 -5.66
CA MET A 9 -0.74 -1.48 -5.03
C MET A 9 -1.22 -0.38 -5.98
N ARG A 10 -1.86 0.65 -5.43
CA ARG A 10 -2.25 1.85 -6.17
C ARG A 10 -1.97 3.06 -5.31
N TYR A 11 -1.57 4.16 -5.95
CA TYR A 11 -1.36 5.43 -5.27
C TYR A 11 -2.15 6.52 -5.96
N ASP A 12 -2.89 7.29 -5.18
CA ASP A 12 -3.54 8.53 -5.60
C ASP A 12 -2.69 9.69 -5.11
N GLU A 13 -2.03 10.39 -6.04
CA GLU A 13 -1.14 11.51 -5.72
C GLU A 13 -1.90 12.75 -5.24
N VAL A 14 -3.13 12.95 -5.73
CA VAL A 14 -3.98 14.09 -5.36
C VAL A 14 -4.49 13.91 -3.95
N GLY A 15 -5.04 12.73 -3.66
CA GLY A 15 -5.54 12.37 -2.33
C GLY A 15 -4.46 11.94 -1.33
N ARG A 16 -3.23 11.71 -1.79
CA ARG A 16 -2.12 11.12 -1.01
C ARG A 16 -2.51 9.80 -0.35
N VAL A 17 -3.21 8.96 -1.12
CA VAL A 17 -3.75 7.68 -0.62
C VAL A 17 -3.02 6.50 -1.25
N LEU A 18 -2.34 5.71 -0.43
CA LEU A 18 -1.74 4.44 -0.83
C LEU A 18 -2.71 3.30 -0.53
N THR A 19 -3.18 2.62 -1.58
CA THR A 19 -4.02 1.43 -1.48
C THR A 19 -3.18 0.19 -1.68
N ILE A 20 -3.20 -0.73 -0.71
CA ILE A 20 -2.49 -2.01 -0.77
C ILE A 20 -3.50 -3.14 -0.66
N THR A 21 -3.57 -3.97 -1.69
CA THR A 21 -4.34 -5.21 -1.68
C THR A 21 -3.42 -6.36 -1.36
N PHE A 22 -3.74 -7.09 -0.29
CA PHE A 22 -2.97 -8.25 0.14
C PHE A 22 -3.50 -9.54 -0.50
N ARG A 23 -2.62 -10.54 -0.65
CA ARG A 23 -3.00 -11.89 -1.09
C ARG A 23 -3.76 -12.64 0.01
N ASP A 24 -4.26 -13.82 -0.34
CA ASP A 24 -4.86 -14.80 0.59
C ASP A 24 -6.01 -14.25 1.44
N GLY A 25 -6.84 -13.37 0.87
CA GLY A 25 -8.03 -12.86 1.54
C GLY A 25 -7.75 -11.91 2.71
N ARG A 26 -6.51 -11.45 2.91
CA ARG A 26 -6.13 -10.51 3.99
C ARG A 26 -6.79 -9.13 3.86
N GLY A 27 -7.36 -8.83 2.69
CA GLY A 27 -8.14 -7.64 2.40
C GLY A 27 -7.33 -6.51 1.76
N THR A 28 -7.97 -5.36 1.60
CA THR A 28 -7.36 -4.14 1.06
C THR A 28 -7.29 -3.08 2.13
N TYR A 29 -6.19 -2.33 2.16
CA TYR A 29 -5.95 -1.27 3.11
C TYR A 29 -5.66 0.03 2.36
N ARG A 30 -6.26 1.12 2.79
CA ARG A 30 -5.96 2.47 2.31
C ARG A 30 -5.23 3.22 3.41
N TYR A 31 -4.02 3.65 3.11
CA TYR A 31 -3.18 4.49 3.95
C TYR A 31 -3.29 5.92 3.47
N PHE A 32 -3.60 6.83 4.38
CA PHE A 32 -3.81 8.25 4.11
C PHE A 32 -2.55 9.06 4.42
N ASP A 33 -2.49 10.27 3.85
CA ASP A 33 -1.42 11.24 4.09
C ASP A 33 -0.03 10.71 3.72
N VAL A 34 0.02 9.74 2.80
CA VAL A 34 1.27 9.13 2.33
C VAL A 34 1.87 10.05 1.27
N PRO A 35 3.09 10.59 1.47
CA PRO A 35 3.69 11.51 0.51
C PRO A 35 4.17 10.79 -0.77
N PRO A 36 4.25 11.47 -1.92
CA PRO A 36 4.69 10.85 -3.17
C PRO A 36 6.11 10.27 -3.11
N ALA A 37 6.98 10.87 -2.28
CA ALA A 37 8.32 10.34 -2.03
C ALA A 37 8.30 8.95 -1.38
N GLU A 38 7.33 8.69 -0.49
CA GLU A 38 7.14 7.37 0.12
C GLU A 38 6.70 6.36 -0.94
N TRP A 39 5.78 6.76 -1.83
CA TRP A 39 5.33 5.92 -2.93
C TRP A 39 6.49 5.57 -3.88
N ALA A 40 7.31 6.55 -4.27
CA ALA A 40 8.48 6.33 -5.11
C ALA A 40 9.48 5.37 -4.46
N ALA A 41 9.77 5.54 -3.16
CA ALA A 41 10.63 4.63 -2.40
C ALA A 41 10.04 3.21 -2.31
N PHE A 42 8.73 3.10 -2.12
CA PHE A 42 8.03 1.82 -2.12
C PHE A 42 8.14 1.15 -3.50
N GLN A 43 7.98 1.89 -4.60
CA GLN A 43 8.09 1.39 -5.97
C GLN A 43 9.51 0.91 -6.32
N THR A 44 10.56 1.52 -5.77
CA THR A 44 11.95 1.12 -6.02
C THR A 44 12.46 0.03 -5.06
N ALA A 45 11.78 -0.22 -3.94
CA ALA A 45 12.19 -1.22 -2.97
C ALA A 45 12.31 -2.64 -3.55
N PHE A 46 13.42 -3.33 -3.27
CA PHE A 46 13.68 -4.69 -3.76
C PHE A 46 12.65 -5.72 -3.26
N SER A 47 12.21 -5.58 -2.01
CA SER A 47 11.15 -6.39 -1.41
C SER A 47 10.04 -5.48 -0.89
N LYS A 48 8.88 -5.51 -1.55
CA LYS A 48 7.71 -4.71 -1.16
C LYS A 48 7.19 -5.12 0.22
N GLY A 49 7.21 -6.42 0.52
CA GLY A 49 6.81 -6.94 1.83
C GLY A 49 7.72 -6.50 2.97
N THR A 50 9.04 -6.54 2.76
CA THR A 50 10.02 -6.08 3.75
C THR A 50 9.89 -4.58 3.97
N TYR A 51 9.88 -3.79 2.89
CA TYR A 51 9.70 -2.33 2.98
C TYR A 51 8.41 -1.95 3.70
N LEU A 52 7.30 -2.64 3.40
CA LEU A 52 6.03 -2.41 4.07
C LEU A 52 6.14 -2.59 5.58
N ASN A 53 6.74 -3.71 6.02
CA ASN A 53 6.76 -4.09 7.43
C ASN A 53 7.81 -3.30 8.24
N GLU A 54 8.97 -3.04 7.66
CA GLU A 54 10.11 -2.46 8.38
C GLU A 54 10.25 -0.95 8.19
N MET A 55 9.84 -0.40 7.04
CA MET A 55 10.02 1.02 6.73
C MET A 55 8.72 1.80 6.75
N PHE A 56 7.65 1.23 6.17
CA PHE A 56 6.38 1.95 5.98
C PHE A 56 5.47 1.88 7.21
N LYS A 57 5.18 0.67 7.74
CA LYS A 57 4.29 0.49 8.90
C LYS A 57 4.75 1.25 10.15
N PRO A 58 6.05 1.29 10.51
CA PRO A 58 6.51 2.03 11.69
C PRO A 58 6.27 3.54 11.61
N LYS A 59 6.04 4.11 10.41
CA LYS A 59 5.71 5.54 10.24
C LYS A 59 4.32 5.90 10.77
N GLY A 60 3.46 4.91 11.02
CA GLY A 60 2.19 5.13 11.71
C GLY A 60 1.14 5.90 10.89
N TYR A 61 1.18 5.82 9.55
CA TYR A 61 0.15 6.42 8.70
C TYR A 61 -1.24 5.94 9.09
N ARG A 62 -2.21 6.86 9.10
CA ARG A 62 -3.62 6.51 9.31
C ARG A 62 -4.08 5.58 8.20
N TYR A 63 -4.81 4.53 8.56
CA TYR A 63 -5.31 3.57 7.58
C TYR A 63 -6.71 3.09 7.88
N GLU A 64 -7.40 2.65 6.82
CA GLU A 64 -8.65 1.92 6.91
C GLU A 64 -8.55 0.59 6.16
N LYS A 65 -9.21 -0.44 6.68
CA LYS A 65 -9.41 -1.69 5.95
C LYS A 65 -10.69 -1.56 5.13
N VAL A 66 -10.59 -1.77 3.83
CA VAL A 66 -11.72 -1.70 2.91
C VAL A 66 -12.10 -3.11 2.47
N SER A 67 -13.37 -3.46 2.68
CA SER A 67 -13.96 -4.74 2.26
C SER A 67 -14.28 -4.80 0.76
N TYR A 68 -14.35 -3.64 0.09
CA TYR A 68 -14.70 -3.51 -1.32
C TYR A 68 -13.79 -2.50 -2.02
N ILE A 69 -13.07 -2.91 -3.06
CA ILE A 69 -12.43 -1.96 -3.97
C ILE A 69 -13.50 -1.61 -5.02
N PRO A 70 -14.09 -0.41 -5.02
CA PRO A 70 -14.94 -0.02 -6.13
C PRO A 70 -14.13 -0.13 -7.41
N ARG A 71 -14.63 -0.93 -8.35
CA ARG A 71 -14.10 -0.96 -9.71
C ARG A 71 -14.25 0.47 -10.22
N ALA A 72 -13.13 1.16 -10.44
CA ALA A 72 -13.18 2.49 -11.06
C ALA A 72 -13.99 2.35 -12.35
N ALA A 73 -15.11 3.07 -12.40
CA ALA A 73 -16.01 3.11 -13.55
C ALA A 73 -15.34 3.84 -14.72
#